data_AF-A0A961A1W0-F1
#
_entry.id   AF-A0A961A1W0-F1
#
_cell.length_a   1.000
_cell.length_b   1.000
_cell.length_c   1.000
_cell.angle_alpha   90.00
_cell.angle_beta   90.00
_cell.angle_gamma   90.00
#
_symmetry.space_group_name_H-M   'P 1'
#
loop_
_entity.id
_entity.type
_entity.pdbx_description
1 polymer ?
#
loop_
_entity_poly.entity_id
_entity_poly.type
_entity_poly.pdbx_seq_one_letter_code
_entity_poly.pdbx_strand_id
1 'polypeptide(L)'
;PKVLEYKEKVLEEARKSGEVRTLMGRRRFVKDINTKNFAIRGNAERMAFNTVIQGTAADIIKKAMVDLAAQIEAKKLKSRMLLQVHDELVFEVEKSEKESFGKLVKHTMEKAVDFSVPLTVDLGFGASWGEAH
;
A
#
# COMPACT_ATOMS: atom_id res chain seq x y z
N PRO A 1 1.09 -24.88 0.66
CA PRO A 1 -0.34 -25.27 0.50
C PRO A 1 -1.28 -24.05 0.41
N LYS A 2 -1.51 -23.30 1.51
CA LYS A 2 -2.53 -22.23 1.57
C LYS A 2 -2.32 -21.03 0.63
N VAL A 3 -1.07 -20.65 0.34
CA VAL A 3 -0.77 -19.53 -0.59
C VAL A 3 -1.17 -19.89 -2.03
N LEU A 4 -0.92 -21.13 -2.45
CA LEU A 4 -1.29 -21.60 -3.77
C LEU A 4 -2.81 -21.70 -3.91
N GLU A 5 -3.48 -22.23 -2.89
CA GLU A 5 -4.95 -22.27 -2.82
C GLU A 5 -5.57 -20.87 -2.93
N TYR A 6 -5.01 -19.88 -2.22
CA TYR A 6 -5.47 -18.50 -2.32
C TYR A 6 -5.29 -17.92 -3.73
N LYS A 7 -4.12 -18.15 -4.35
CA LYS A 7 -3.87 -17.72 -5.73
C LYS A 7 -4.89 -18.31 -6.69
N GLU A 8 -5.11 -19.64 -6.65
CA GLU A 8 -6.06 -20.29 -7.53
C GLU A 8 -7.49 -19.77 -7.30
N LYS A 9 -7.89 -19.56 -6.04
CA LYS A 9 -9.20 -18.95 -5.71
C LYS A 9 -9.37 -17.58 -6.37
N VAL A 10 -8.37 -16.69 -6.25
CA VAL A 10 -8.40 -15.36 -6.89
C VAL A 10 -8.53 -15.47 -8.41
N LEU A 11 -7.79 -16.40 -9.03
CA LEU A 11 -7.83 -16.59 -10.48
C LEU A 11 -9.17 -17.19 -10.95
N GLU A 12 -9.75 -18.12 -10.20
CA GLU A 12 -11.09 -18.65 -10.48
C GLU A 12 -12.17 -17.57 -10.41
N GLU A 13 -12.14 -16.72 -9.38
CA GLU A 13 -13.06 -15.59 -9.25
C GLU A 13 -12.87 -14.58 -10.39
N ALA A 14 -11.62 -14.33 -10.79
CA ALA A 14 -11.31 -13.47 -11.93
C ALA A 14 -11.84 -14.04 -13.26
N ARG A 15 -11.69 -15.35 -13.49
CA ARG A 15 -12.21 -16.03 -14.70
C ARG A 15 -13.75 -15.98 -14.75
N LYS A 16 -14.43 -16.11 -13.61
CA LYS A 16 -15.90 -16.06 -13.50
C LYS A 16 -16.45 -14.65 -13.69
N SER A 17 -15.83 -13.65 -13.06
CA SER A 17 -16.35 -12.27 -13.01
C SER A 17 -15.78 -11.33 -14.08
N GLY A 18 -14.60 -11.64 -14.63
CA GLY A 18 -13.85 -10.73 -15.50
C GLY A 18 -13.16 -9.58 -14.77
N GLU A 19 -13.16 -9.57 -13.43
CA GLU A 19 -12.55 -8.52 -12.61
C GLU A 19 -11.86 -9.08 -11.36
N VAL A 20 -10.98 -8.28 -10.77
CA VAL A 20 -10.42 -8.51 -9.43
C VAL A 20 -10.54 -7.25 -8.59
N ARG A 21 -10.46 -7.40 -7.27
CA ARG A 21 -10.55 -6.30 -6.31
C ARG A 21 -9.43 -6.35 -5.29
N THR A 22 -8.97 -5.17 -4.87
CA THR A 22 -8.14 -5.03 -3.68
C THR A 22 -8.97 -5.32 -2.42
N LEU A 23 -8.33 -5.50 -1.26
CA LEU A 23 -9.05 -5.69 0.01
C LEU A 23 -9.90 -4.47 0.39
N MET A 24 -9.56 -3.28 -0.11
CA MET A 24 -10.32 -2.05 0.08
C MET A 24 -11.36 -1.81 -1.05
N GLY A 25 -11.61 -2.81 -1.90
CA GLY A 25 -12.71 -2.82 -2.86
C GLY A 25 -12.41 -2.16 -4.21
N ARG A 26 -11.20 -1.63 -4.44
CA ARG A 26 -10.80 -1.04 -5.71
C ARG A 26 -10.75 -2.12 -6.79
N ARG A 27 -11.49 -1.91 -7.87
CA ARG A 27 -11.75 -2.88 -8.92
C ARG A 27 -10.81 -2.70 -10.12
N ARG A 28 -10.40 -3.81 -10.74
CA ARG A 28 -9.74 -3.83 -12.04
C ARG A 28 -10.35 -4.90 -12.93
N PHE A 29 -10.73 -4.52 -14.15
CA PHE A 29 -11.16 -5.47 -15.18
C PHE A 29 -9.97 -6.19 -15.81
N VAL A 30 -10.14 -7.47 -16.12
CA VAL A 30 -9.09 -8.36 -16.64
C VAL A 30 -9.55 -8.91 -18.00
N LYS A 31 -9.37 -8.09 -19.05
CA LYS A 31 -9.94 -8.29 -20.40
C LYS A 31 -9.60 -9.64 -21.05
N ASP A 32 -8.48 -10.27 -20.70
CA ASP A 32 -7.99 -11.50 -21.35
C ASP A 32 -7.95 -12.73 -20.44
N ILE A 33 -8.64 -12.69 -19.29
CA ILE A 33 -8.56 -13.79 -18.30
C ILE A 33 -9.08 -15.14 -18.83
N ASN A 34 -9.94 -15.11 -19.85
CA ASN A 34 -10.57 -16.29 -20.47
C ASN A 34 -10.07 -16.58 -21.90
N THR A 35 -9.02 -15.90 -22.37
CA THR A 35 -8.49 -16.15 -23.72
C THR A 35 -7.93 -17.57 -23.86
N LYS A 36 -8.08 -18.17 -25.05
CA LYS A 36 -7.52 -19.49 -25.35
C LYS A 36 -5.99 -19.44 -25.51
N ASN A 37 -5.43 -18.28 -25.87
CA ASN A 37 -3.99 -18.09 -26.01
C ASN A 37 -3.31 -18.16 -24.62
N PHE A 38 -2.52 -19.21 -24.41
CA PHE A 38 -1.90 -19.48 -23.12
C PHE A 38 -1.00 -18.34 -22.63
N ALA A 39 -0.21 -17.72 -23.51
CA ALA A 39 0.69 -16.63 -23.13
C ALA A 39 -0.06 -15.37 -22.70
N ILE A 40 -1.11 -15.00 -23.44
CA ILE A 40 -1.94 -13.82 -23.10
C ILE A 40 -2.69 -14.09 -21.79
N ARG A 41 -3.28 -15.29 -21.63
CA ARG A 41 -3.97 -15.67 -20.40
C ARG A 41 -3.02 -15.66 -19.20
N GLY A 42 -1.81 -16.19 -19.34
CA GLY A 42 -0.81 -16.18 -18.28
C GLY A 42 -0.43 -14.76 -17.83
N ASN A 43 -0.35 -13.80 -18.75
CA ASN A 43 -0.16 -12.39 -18.40
C ASN A 43 -1.36 -11.81 -17.65
N ALA A 44 -2.58 -12.13 -18.10
CA ALA A 44 -3.81 -11.70 -17.45
C ALA A 44 -3.93 -12.25 -16.01
N GLU A 45 -3.58 -13.52 -15.79
CA GLU A 45 -3.58 -14.16 -14.48
C GLU A 45 -2.54 -13.53 -13.54
N ARG A 46 -1.31 -13.28 -14.02
CA ARG A 46 -0.29 -12.56 -13.25
C ARG A 46 -0.77 -11.16 -12.87
N MET A 47 -1.36 -10.44 -13.81
CA MET A 47 -1.92 -9.11 -13.58
C MET A 47 -3.06 -9.15 -12.56
N ALA A 48 -3.96 -10.13 -12.65
CA ALA A 48 -5.08 -10.31 -11.73
C ALA A 48 -4.57 -10.50 -10.30
N PHE A 49 -3.66 -11.46 -10.09
CA PHE A 49 -3.11 -11.73 -8.77
C PHE A 49 -2.31 -10.55 -8.20
N ASN A 50 -1.43 -9.95 -9.01
CA ASN A 50 -0.63 -8.80 -8.59
C ASN A 50 -1.50 -7.59 -8.21
N THR A 51 -2.63 -7.40 -8.90
CA THR A 51 -3.56 -6.31 -8.58
C THR A 51 -4.13 -6.46 -7.17
N VAL A 52 -4.47 -7.67 -6.74
CA VAL A 52 -4.99 -7.89 -5.39
C VAL A 52 -3.93 -7.54 -4.35
N ILE A 53 -2.68 -7.98 -4.54
CA ILE A 53 -1.61 -7.77 -3.55
C ILE A 53 -1.07 -6.33 -3.59
N GLN A 54 -0.51 -5.90 -4.72
CA GLN A 54 0.11 -4.58 -4.88
C GLN A 54 -0.93 -3.46 -4.84
N GLY A 55 -2.13 -3.71 -5.39
CA GLY A 55 -3.21 -2.74 -5.32
C GLY A 55 -3.67 -2.50 -3.89
N THR A 56 -3.73 -3.55 -3.06
CA THR A 56 -4.03 -3.41 -1.63
C THR A 56 -2.94 -2.62 -0.90
N ALA A 57 -1.66 -2.91 -1.15
CA ALA A 57 -0.56 -2.12 -0.58
C ALA A 57 -0.66 -0.63 -0.98
N ALA A 58 -0.98 -0.36 -2.26
CA ALA A 58 -1.19 0.99 -2.75
C ALA A 58 -2.43 1.67 -2.15
N ASP A 59 -3.45 0.93 -1.73
CA ASP A 59 -4.61 1.50 -1.04
C ASP A 59 -4.27 1.85 0.41
N ILE A 60 -3.52 0.96 1.09
CA ILE A 60 -3.05 1.16 2.48
C ILE A 60 -2.19 2.42 2.57
N ILE A 61 -1.18 2.55 1.71
CA ILE A 61 -0.27 3.71 1.76
C ILE A 61 -1.02 5.02 1.49
N LYS A 62 -1.97 5.02 0.56
CA LYS A 62 -2.80 6.20 0.28
C LYS A 62 -3.69 6.58 1.46
N LYS A 63 -4.28 5.60 2.13
CA LYS A 63 -5.03 5.85 3.35
C LYS A 63 -4.13 6.46 4.43
N ALA A 64 -2.95 5.88 4.65
CA ALA A 64 -1.97 6.42 5.60
C ALA A 64 -1.58 7.87 5.27
N MET A 65 -1.37 8.19 3.99
CA MET A 65 -1.05 9.55 3.55
C MET A 65 -2.17 10.54 3.87
N VAL A 66 -3.43 10.18 3.60
CA VAL A 66 -4.59 11.02 3.91
C VAL A 66 -4.76 11.22 5.42
N ASP A 67 -4.63 10.14 6.19
CA ASP A 67 -4.74 10.19 7.66
C ASP A 67 -3.61 11.05 8.29
N LEU A 68 -2.40 10.96 7.73
CA LEU A 68 -1.27 11.80 8.14
C LEU A 68 -1.48 13.26 7.81
N ALA A 69 -1.93 13.57 6.59
CA ALA A 69 -2.21 14.95 6.18
C ALA A 69 -3.23 15.60 7.12
N ALA A 70 -4.32 14.90 7.44
CA ALA A 70 -5.34 15.37 8.37
C ALA A 70 -4.78 15.61 9.79
N GLN A 71 -3.91 14.73 10.29
CA GLN A 71 -3.32 14.89 11.62
C GLN A 71 -2.27 16.01 11.70
N ILE A 72 -1.47 16.20 10.64
CA ILE A 72 -0.51 17.29 10.52
C ILE A 72 -1.26 18.63 10.56
N GLU A 73 -2.34 18.75 9.79
CA GLU A 73 -3.18 19.94 9.75
C GLU A 73 -3.85 20.21 11.10
N ALA A 74 -4.50 19.19 11.69
CA ALA A 74 -5.21 19.33 12.96
C ALA A 74 -4.29 19.75 14.12
N LYS A 75 -3.05 19.25 14.13
CA LYS A 75 -2.04 19.58 15.15
C LYS A 75 -1.22 20.83 14.80
N LYS A 76 -1.44 21.44 13.63
CA LYS A 76 -0.71 22.61 13.13
C LYS A 76 0.81 22.42 13.15
N LEU A 77 1.25 21.21 12.78
CA LEU A 77 2.68 20.87 12.75
C LEU A 77 3.37 21.58 11.59
N LYS A 78 4.64 21.93 11.77
CA LYS A 78 5.46 22.55 10.73
C LYS A 78 6.05 21.51 9.77
N SER A 79 6.24 20.28 10.27
CA SER A 79 6.73 19.15 9.48
C SER A 79 5.75 18.76 8.37
N ARG A 80 6.25 18.34 7.21
CA ARG A 80 5.43 18.05 6.01
C ARG A 80 5.95 16.85 5.22
N MET A 81 5.03 16.15 4.57
CA MET A 81 5.35 15.09 3.62
C MET A 81 5.89 15.70 2.32
N LEU A 82 7.03 15.20 1.86
CA LEU A 82 7.68 15.64 0.62
C LEU A 82 7.41 14.68 -0.53
N LEU A 83 7.63 13.38 -0.31
CA LEU A 83 7.63 12.37 -1.35
C LEU A 83 6.97 11.07 -0.86
N GLN A 84 6.46 10.32 -1.83
CA GLN A 84 6.06 8.93 -1.66
C GLN A 84 6.79 8.11 -2.72
N VAL A 85 7.51 7.07 -2.30
CA VAL A 85 8.29 6.20 -3.20
C VAL A 85 8.08 4.75 -2.76
N HIS A 86 7.53 3.91 -3.64
CA HIS A 86 7.19 2.52 -3.32
C HIS A 86 6.26 2.38 -2.10
N ASP A 87 6.78 1.99 -0.95
CA ASP A 87 6.13 1.85 0.35
C ASP A 87 6.66 2.85 1.40
N GLU A 88 7.54 3.76 0.99
CA GLU A 88 8.18 4.77 1.82
C GLU A 88 7.48 6.14 1.69
N LEU A 89 7.41 6.86 2.82
CA LEU A 89 7.00 8.26 2.89
C LEU A 89 8.16 9.10 3.43
N VAL A 90 8.57 10.11 2.67
CA VAL A 90 9.68 10.99 3.02
C VAL A 90 9.12 12.32 3.53
N PHE A 91 9.66 12.81 4.65
CA PHE A 91 9.20 14.02 5.31
C PHE A 91 10.33 15.01 5.54
N GLU A 92 10.00 16.29 5.45
CA GLU A 92 10.79 17.35 6.07
C GLU A 92 10.26 17.56 7.49
N VAL A 93 11.15 17.46 8.47
CA VAL A 93 10.76 17.44 9.89
C VAL A 93 11.40 18.60 10.62
N GLU A 94 10.57 19.41 11.29
CA GLU A 94 11.04 20.48 12.17
C GLU A 94 11.80 19.88 13.35
N LYS A 95 12.95 20.45 13.70
CA LYS A 95 13.85 19.85 14.69
C LYS A 95 13.18 19.68 16.06
N SER A 96 12.35 20.64 16.45
CA SER A 96 11.60 20.59 17.72
C SER A 96 10.46 19.55 17.70
N GLU A 97 10.04 19.08 16.52
CA GLU A 97 8.94 18.13 16.37
C GLU A 97 9.44 16.68 16.22
N LYS A 98 10.73 16.47 15.91
CA LYS A 98 11.33 15.19 15.50
C LYS A 98 10.75 13.94 16.17
N GLU A 99 10.84 13.84 17.49
CA GLU A 99 10.39 12.64 18.22
C GLU A 99 8.87 12.47 18.18
N SER A 100 8.13 13.56 18.39
CA SER A 100 6.66 13.56 18.40
C SER A 100 6.09 13.25 17.02
N PHE A 101 6.71 13.79 15.98
CA PHE A 101 6.35 13.59 14.59
C PHE A 101 6.66 12.16 14.14
N GLY A 102 7.83 11.62 14.50
CA GLY A 102 8.17 10.23 14.22
C GLY A 102 7.16 9.24 14.84
N LYS A 103 6.79 9.44 16.11
CA LYS A 103 5.75 8.62 16.78
C LYS A 103 4.40 8.74 16.09
N LEU A 104 4.01 9.95 15.68
CA LEU A 104 2.78 10.20 14.95
C LEU A 104 2.76 9.44 13.62
N VAL A 105 3.85 9.55 12.84
CA VAL A 105 3.99 8.90 11.53
C VAL A 105 3.89 7.38 11.67
N LYS A 106 4.73 6.80 12.53
CA LYS A 106 4.76 5.35 12.76
C LYS A 106 3.40 4.83 13.21
N HIS A 107 2.79 5.45 14.22
CA HIS A 107 1.48 5.02 14.71
C HIS A 107 0.40 5.07 13.62
N THR A 108 0.35 6.16 12.85
CA THR A 108 -0.69 6.36 11.82
C THR A 108 -0.54 5.36 10.67
N MET A 109 0.69 5.11 10.22
CA MET A 109 0.97 4.15 9.15
C MET A 109 0.72 2.70 9.60
N GLU A 110 1.16 2.30 10.80
CA GLU A 110 0.93 0.95 11.34
C GLU A 110 -0.56 0.68 11.62
N LYS A 111 -1.35 1.73 11.86
CA LYS A 111 -2.81 1.66 12.09
C LYS A 111 -3.63 2.03 10.86
N ALA A 112 -3.01 2.15 9.69
CA ALA A 112 -3.73 2.50 8.47
C ALA A 112 -4.84 1.48 8.16
N VAL A 113 -4.60 0.19 8.42
CA VAL A 113 -5.60 -0.88 8.27
C VAL A 113 -5.48 -1.87 9.43
N ASP A 114 -6.61 -2.43 9.85
CA ASP A 114 -6.67 -3.49 10.87
C ASP A 114 -6.57 -4.87 10.22
N PHE A 115 -5.38 -5.46 10.28
CA PHE A 115 -5.11 -6.82 9.80
C PHE A 115 -4.79 -7.75 10.97
N SER A 116 -5.06 -9.04 10.79
CA SER A 116 -4.71 -10.08 11.77
C SER A 116 -3.20 -10.18 12.01
N VAL A 117 -2.39 -9.71 11.06
CA VAL A 117 -0.94 -9.53 11.19
C VAL A 117 -0.66 -8.03 11.21
N PRO A 118 -0.01 -7.48 12.25
CA PRO A 118 0.23 -6.04 12.35
C PRO A 118 1.21 -5.58 11.27
N LEU A 119 0.94 -4.40 10.69
CA LEU A 119 1.90 -3.69 9.86
C LEU A 119 2.96 -3.05 10.76
N THR A 120 4.21 -3.06 10.33
CA THR A 120 5.34 -2.45 11.03
C THR A 120 5.96 -1.37 10.18
N VAL A 121 6.41 -0.28 10.82
CA VAL A 121 7.06 0.84 10.14
C VAL A 121 8.40 1.14 10.78
N ASP A 122 9.44 1.18 9.94
CA ASP A 122 10.77 1.62 10.31
C ASP A 122 10.91 3.14 10.11
N LEU A 123 11.65 3.78 11.01
CA LEU A 123 11.90 5.22 10.97
C LEU A 123 13.40 5.45 10.88
N GLY A 124 13.82 6.26 9.92
CA GLY A 124 15.17 6.80 9.86
C GLY A 124 15.15 8.32 9.78
N PHE A 125 16.25 8.94 10.22
CA PHE A 125 16.42 10.39 10.25
C PHE A 125 17.84 10.74 9.84
N GLY A 126 17.97 11.67 8.89
CA GLY A 126 19.25 12.13 8.38
C GLY A 126 19.16 13.55 7.82
N ALA A 127 20.31 14.16 7.53
CA ALA A 127 20.35 15.47 6.87
C ALA A 127 20.08 15.35 5.35
N SER A 128 20.22 14.13 4.82
CA SER A 128 19.92 13.77 3.44
C SER A 128 19.03 12.52 3.41
N TRP A 129 18.37 12.28 2.28
CA TRP A 129 17.55 11.07 2.12
C TRP A 129 18.39 9.80 2.27
N GLY A 130 19.64 9.78 1.77
CA GLY A 130 20.54 8.64 1.89
C GLY A 130 21.04 8.36 3.32
N GLU A 131 20.97 9.33 4.23
CA GLU A 131 21.25 9.11 5.66
C GLU A 131 20.00 8.68 6.44
N ALA A 132 18.81 9.01 5.92
CA ALA A 132 17.53 8.71 6.55
C ALA A 132 16.94 7.36 6.13
N HIS A 133 17.42 6.79 5.02
CA HIS A 133 17.08 5.46 4.53
C HIS A 133 17.99 4.41 5.15
#